data_AF-A0A4Y4C0V7-F1
#
_entry.id   AF-A0A4Y4C0V7-F1
#
_cell.length_a   1.000
_cell.length_b   1.000
_cell.length_c   1.000
_cell.angle_alpha   90.00
_cell.angle_beta   90.00
_cell.angle_gamma   90.00
#
_symmetry.space_group_name_H-M   'P 1'
#
loop_
_entity.id
_entity.type
_entity.pdbx_description
1 polymer ?
#
loop_
_entity_poly.entity_id
_entity_poly.type
_entity_poly.pdbx_seq_one_letter_code
_entity_poly.pdbx_strand_id
1 'polypeptide(L)'
;MTVHVVTDSTACLPPALADEYGITVLDIHTRGQIPTKGADAPGVPEDIADDEAGGKDADTDAAPEDAGSVRESGDTDDADDPGDVAGDSGTGDSGKQEEDAPTTAGLGPLELTAAYARLLERGGDEGVVALHLSRELSSTWTSATQAAGVFHGLVEVLDTRSAGMVLGQAAIAAAQASAAGGTLAECTAAAQHVLDGAEVWLYVHRLDAMARGGRLSTAQRLLSTALAIKPILRLAGGKIELAAKTRTQSKAMARLVSLAESAYRTAATPARAPETDEDTADAEDAVGTQDSADSEDTPPETGDAVETVEDTKAAEATEVTEAADTEAPQAETDDDASDDGADSADDADTSGEVEQQQEEGRPRVFTFGGDHEFRLRKRKEAPVPLSELPAVPMHLDIHQAGCPEIAEELRATLRADLPDCVVISVVDLSPALMVHTGPEAIGITLVQG
;
A
#
# COMPACT_ATOMS: atom_id res chain seq x y z
N MET A 1 32.12 8.81 12.63
CA MET A 1 31.70 7.44 12.98
C MET A 1 30.75 7.00 11.88
N THR A 2 30.76 5.74 11.49
CA THR A 2 29.95 5.27 10.34
C THR A 2 28.59 4.78 10.85
N VAL A 3 27.51 5.13 10.17
CA VAL A 3 26.20 4.48 10.34
C VAL A 3 26.06 3.43 9.24
N HIS A 4 25.86 2.17 9.60
CA HIS A 4 25.58 1.11 8.63
C HIS A 4 24.09 1.12 8.25
N VAL A 5 23.78 0.79 7.00
CA VAL A 5 22.39 0.68 6.54
C VAL A 5 22.10 -0.76 6.17
N VAL A 6 21.01 -1.29 6.73
CA VAL A 6 20.51 -2.63 6.47
C VAL A 6 19.09 -2.55 5.96
N THR A 7 18.79 -3.34 4.94
CA THR A 7 17.41 -3.61 4.50
C THR A 7 17.22 -5.09 4.25
N ASP A 8 15.98 -5.51 3.98
CA ASP A 8 15.70 -6.85 3.45
C ASP A 8 15.46 -6.84 1.94
N SER A 9 15.48 -8.03 1.32
CA SER A 9 15.39 -8.21 -0.13
C SER A 9 14.06 -7.75 -0.75
N THR A 10 13.03 -7.45 0.06
CA THR A 10 11.80 -6.84 -0.48
C THR A 10 11.96 -5.37 -0.84
N ALA A 11 13.10 -4.75 -0.52
CA ALA A 11 13.47 -3.44 -1.04
C ALA A 11 13.67 -3.42 -2.55
N CYS A 12 13.84 -4.58 -3.19
CA CYS A 12 14.08 -4.70 -4.64
C CYS A 12 15.25 -3.84 -5.13
N LEU A 13 16.18 -3.52 -4.22
CA LEU A 13 17.34 -2.70 -4.50
C LEU A 13 18.31 -3.50 -5.40
N PRO A 14 18.64 -3.01 -6.61
CA PRO A 14 19.61 -3.66 -7.47
C PRO A 14 20.95 -3.87 -6.74
N PRO A 15 21.60 -5.05 -6.87
CA PRO A 15 22.86 -5.33 -6.16
C PRO A 15 23.96 -4.30 -6.42
N ALA A 16 24.06 -3.78 -7.65
CA ALA A 16 25.02 -2.75 -7.99
C ALA A 16 24.81 -1.44 -7.20
N LEU A 17 23.55 -1.05 -6.94
CA LEU A 17 23.24 0.12 -6.11
C LEU A 17 23.48 -0.18 -4.63
N ALA A 18 23.13 -1.38 -4.17
CA ALA A 18 23.45 -1.79 -2.79
C ALA A 18 24.96 -1.71 -2.52
N ASP A 19 25.79 -2.22 -3.44
CA ASP A 19 27.25 -2.15 -3.35
C ASP A 19 27.77 -0.71 -3.43
N GLU A 20 27.22 0.11 -4.34
CA GLU A 20 27.62 1.51 -4.52
C GLU A 20 27.42 2.34 -3.24
N TYR A 21 26.29 2.14 -2.56
CA TYR A 21 25.93 2.87 -1.34
C TYR A 21 26.36 2.15 -0.05
N GLY A 22 26.96 0.96 -0.14
CA GLY A 22 27.37 0.18 1.04
C GLY A 22 26.19 -0.32 1.88
N ILE A 23 25.04 -0.59 1.26
CA ILE A 23 23.82 -1.06 1.92
C ILE A 23 23.86 -2.58 2.01
N THR A 24 23.64 -3.12 3.21
CA THR A 24 23.51 -4.56 3.42
C THR A 24 22.07 -4.99 3.16
N VAL A 25 21.87 -5.92 2.22
CA VAL A 25 20.55 -6.50 1.91
C VAL A 25 20.48 -7.92 2.47
N LEU A 26 19.45 -8.18 3.29
CA LEU A 26 19.19 -9.48 3.90
C LEU A 26 18.08 -10.22 3.15
N ASP A 27 18.32 -11.45 2.74
CA ASP A 27 17.35 -12.20 1.93
C ASP A 27 16.18 -12.72 2.76
N ILE A 28 14.96 -12.28 2.43
CA ILE A 28 13.75 -12.96 2.89
C ILE A 28 13.72 -14.37 2.30
N HIS A 29 13.50 -15.36 3.16
CA HIS A 29 13.52 -16.76 2.77
C HIS A 29 12.32 -17.12 1.91
N THR A 30 12.57 -17.80 0.79
CA THR A 30 11.54 -18.36 -0.09
C THR A 30 11.71 -19.87 -0.23
N ARG A 31 10.61 -20.61 -0.27
CA ARG A 31 10.59 -22.06 -0.52
C ARG A 31 9.52 -22.40 -1.56
N GLY A 32 9.75 -23.47 -2.33
CA GLY A 32 8.87 -23.87 -3.42
C GLY A 32 9.25 -23.19 -4.73
N GLN A 33 8.66 -23.64 -5.83
CA GLN A 33 8.93 -23.09 -7.15
C GLN A 33 8.14 -21.79 -7.34
N ILE A 34 8.85 -20.68 -7.58
CA ILE A 34 8.21 -19.39 -7.85
C ILE A 34 7.66 -19.43 -9.28
N PRO A 35 6.36 -19.22 -9.48
CA PRO A 35 5.78 -19.28 -10.81
C PRO A 35 6.40 -18.20 -11.71
N THR A 36 6.83 -18.61 -12.89
CA THR A 36 7.33 -17.71 -13.94
C THR A 36 6.29 -17.60 -15.05
N LYS A 37 6.39 -16.53 -15.86
CA LYS A 37 5.50 -16.31 -17.00
C LYS A 37 5.49 -17.55 -17.91
N GLY A 38 4.30 -18.14 -18.11
CA GLY A 38 4.09 -19.30 -19.00
C GLY A 38 4.36 -20.69 -18.41
N ALA A 39 4.64 -20.83 -17.11
CA ALA A 39 4.79 -22.13 -16.44
C ALA A 39 3.65 -22.39 -15.43
N ASP A 40 2.96 -23.52 -15.62
CA ASP A 40 2.11 -24.25 -14.66
C ASP A 40 0.97 -23.48 -13.94
N ALA A 41 0.20 -22.68 -14.68
CA ALA A 41 -1.18 -22.40 -14.25
C ALA A 41 -2.10 -23.54 -14.71
N PRO A 42 -2.85 -24.24 -13.82
CA PRO A 42 -3.86 -25.20 -14.26
C PRO A 42 -4.84 -24.49 -15.19
N GLY A 43 -4.95 -25.04 -16.41
CA GLY A 43 -5.54 -24.39 -17.58
C GLY A 43 -6.93 -23.82 -17.34
N VAL A 44 -7.01 -22.50 -17.38
CA VAL A 44 -8.17 -21.76 -17.87
C VAL A 44 -7.77 -21.32 -19.28
N PRO A 45 -8.62 -21.50 -20.32
CA PRO A 45 -8.24 -21.12 -21.67
C PRO A 45 -7.86 -19.64 -21.74
N GLU A 46 -6.60 -19.39 -22.10
CA GLU A 46 -6.13 -18.10 -22.60
C GLU A 46 -6.76 -17.91 -23.98
N ASP A 47 -7.92 -17.26 -24.03
CA ASP A 47 -8.44 -16.59 -25.23
C ASP A 47 -9.63 -15.72 -24.82
N ILE A 48 -9.32 -14.55 -24.26
CA ILE A 48 -10.10 -13.36 -24.58
C ILE A 48 -9.08 -12.40 -25.15
N ALA A 49 -8.89 -12.48 -26.46
CA ALA A 49 -8.22 -11.45 -27.23
C ALA A 49 -8.79 -10.08 -26.82
N ASP A 50 -7.90 -9.10 -26.64
CA ASP A 50 -8.26 -7.68 -26.54
C ASP A 50 -8.99 -7.27 -27.83
N ASP A 51 -10.29 -7.55 -27.90
CA ASP A 51 -11.13 -7.15 -29.02
C ASP A 51 -11.66 -5.75 -28.75
N GLU A 52 -11.39 -4.85 -29.69
CA GLU A 52 -11.89 -3.48 -29.68
C GLU A 52 -13.42 -3.51 -29.72
N ALA A 53 -14.05 -3.18 -28.59
CA ALA A 53 -15.49 -3.10 -28.50
C ALA A 53 -16.02 -1.82 -29.18
N GLY A 54 -16.21 -1.91 -30.50
CA GLY A 54 -17.37 -1.32 -31.18
C GLY A 54 -18.64 -2.06 -30.75
N GLY A 55 -19.65 -1.31 -30.32
CA GLY A 55 -20.83 -1.87 -29.65
C GLY A 55 -21.75 -2.71 -30.51
N LYS A 56 -22.57 -3.53 -29.84
CA LYS A 56 -24.04 -3.51 -29.89
C LYS A 56 -24.62 -4.55 -28.95
N ASP A 57 -25.72 -4.13 -28.32
CA ASP A 57 -26.56 -4.90 -27.39
C ASP A 57 -27.22 -6.10 -28.08
N ALA A 58 -27.37 -7.18 -27.32
CA ALA A 58 -28.46 -8.14 -27.51
C ALA A 58 -28.65 -8.96 -26.23
N ASP A 59 -29.74 -8.68 -25.52
CA ASP A 59 -30.37 -9.56 -24.55
C ASP A 59 -30.67 -10.94 -25.14
N THR A 60 -30.52 -12.00 -24.35
CA THR A 60 -31.49 -13.10 -24.35
C THR A 60 -31.37 -13.97 -23.11
N ASP A 61 -32.48 -14.00 -22.39
CA ASP A 61 -32.81 -14.79 -21.21
C ASP A 61 -33.22 -16.23 -21.63
N ALA A 62 -32.77 -17.26 -20.90
CA ALA A 62 -33.44 -18.58 -20.83
C ALA A 62 -32.73 -19.56 -19.86
N ALA A 63 -33.43 -19.93 -18.79
CA ALA A 63 -33.19 -21.14 -17.99
C ALA A 63 -33.57 -22.43 -18.76
N PRO A 64 -33.18 -23.64 -18.28
CA PRO A 64 -34.20 -24.44 -17.58
C PRO A 64 -33.72 -25.36 -16.43
N GLU A 65 -34.62 -25.46 -15.46
CA GLU A 65 -35.16 -26.57 -14.62
C GLU A 65 -34.42 -27.91 -14.39
N ASP A 66 -34.25 -28.19 -13.08
CA ASP A 66 -34.66 -29.35 -12.25
C ASP A 66 -34.67 -30.80 -12.81
N ALA A 67 -34.00 -31.70 -12.06
CA ALA A 67 -34.51 -33.04 -11.76
C ALA A 67 -33.75 -33.71 -10.59
N GLY A 68 -34.46 -33.90 -9.47
CA GLY A 68 -34.70 -35.27 -8.97
C GLY A 68 -33.79 -35.84 -7.88
N SER A 69 -34.25 -35.75 -6.64
CA SER A 69 -33.78 -36.48 -5.46
C SER A 69 -34.24 -37.95 -5.43
N VAL A 70 -33.41 -38.88 -4.94
CA VAL A 70 -33.83 -40.03 -4.11
C VAL A 70 -32.69 -40.39 -3.14
N ARG A 71 -33.03 -40.50 -1.84
CA ARG A 71 -32.20 -41.03 -0.75
C ARG A 71 -32.54 -42.49 -0.53
N GLU A 72 -31.56 -43.32 -0.17
CA GLU A 72 -31.80 -44.54 0.62
C GLU A 72 -30.65 -44.76 1.60
N SER A 73 -31.04 -45.17 2.81
CA SER A 73 -30.29 -45.29 4.06
C SER A 73 -29.82 -46.73 4.33
N GLY A 74 -28.81 -46.91 5.18
CA GLY A 74 -28.60 -48.18 5.88
C GLY A 74 -27.25 -48.32 6.58
N ASP A 75 -27.24 -48.07 7.89
CA ASP A 75 -26.18 -48.44 8.84
C ASP A 75 -26.19 -49.96 9.13
N THR A 76 -25.01 -50.54 9.40
CA THR A 76 -24.83 -51.58 10.45
C THR A 76 -23.37 -51.64 10.91
N ASP A 77 -23.21 -51.77 12.23
CA ASP A 77 -22.00 -51.85 13.05
C ASP A 77 -21.23 -53.19 12.99
N ASP A 78 -20.01 -53.12 13.56
CA ASP A 78 -19.30 -54.07 14.43
C ASP A 78 -18.21 -55.05 13.92
N ALA A 79 -17.04 -54.88 14.58
CA ALA A 79 -16.11 -55.87 15.17
C ALA A 79 -14.87 -56.43 14.40
N ASP A 80 -13.70 -56.01 14.91
CA ASP A 80 -12.42 -56.72 15.22
C ASP A 80 -12.05 -58.07 14.57
N ASP A 81 -10.84 -58.14 13.97
CA ASP A 81 -9.70 -59.01 14.39
C ASP A 81 -8.45 -58.76 13.47
N PRO A 82 -7.19 -58.83 13.96
CA PRO A 82 -5.97 -58.41 13.24
C PRO A 82 -5.16 -59.60 12.67
N GLY A 83 -4.33 -59.37 11.66
CA GLY A 83 -3.36 -60.38 11.21
C GLY A 83 -2.58 -60.09 9.93
N ASP A 84 -1.28 -59.82 10.12
CA ASP A 84 -0.11 -60.23 9.35
C ASP A 84 0.09 -59.96 7.83
N VAL A 85 1.15 -59.17 7.59
CA VAL A 85 2.36 -59.43 6.76
C VAL A 85 2.21 -59.72 5.25
N ALA A 86 2.75 -58.74 4.50
CA ALA A 86 3.47 -58.83 3.22
C ALA A 86 2.73 -59.31 1.96
N GLY A 87 2.61 -58.39 1.00
CA GLY A 87 2.23 -58.68 -0.37
C GLY A 87 2.39 -57.45 -1.25
N ASP A 88 3.63 -57.18 -1.64
CA ASP A 88 3.99 -56.32 -2.78
C ASP A 88 3.11 -56.69 -3.99
N SER A 89 2.25 -55.77 -4.38
CA SER A 89 1.71 -55.70 -5.74
C SER A 89 1.50 -54.24 -6.09
N GLY A 90 2.45 -53.73 -6.87
CA GLY A 90 2.43 -52.39 -7.44
C GLY A 90 1.10 -52.08 -8.09
N THR A 91 0.41 -51.09 -7.50
CA THR A 91 -0.59 -50.31 -8.21
C THR A 91 0.07 -48.96 -8.41
N GLY A 92 0.32 -48.61 -9.67
CA GLY A 92 0.93 -47.33 -10.04
C GLY A 92 0.02 -46.18 -9.61
N ASP A 93 0.29 -45.64 -8.43
CA ASP A 93 -0.16 -44.31 -8.09
C ASP A 93 0.67 -43.35 -8.93
N SER A 94 0.02 -42.77 -9.93
CA SER A 94 0.56 -41.67 -10.71
C SER A 94 0.54 -40.46 -9.79
N GLY A 95 1.45 -40.44 -8.82
CA GLY A 95 1.65 -39.34 -7.91
C GLY A 95 1.91 -38.11 -8.76
N LYS A 96 0.88 -37.27 -8.93
CA LYS A 96 1.09 -35.87 -9.23
C LYS A 96 2.00 -35.41 -8.09
N GLN A 97 3.25 -35.11 -8.41
CA GLN A 97 4.06 -34.30 -7.53
C GLN A 97 3.26 -33.01 -7.37
N GLU A 98 2.57 -32.85 -6.25
CA GLU A 98 2.13 -31.54 -5.81
C GLU A 98 3.44 -30.76 -5.63
N GLU A 99 3.79 -29.97 -6.65
CA GLU A 99 4.88 -29.02 -6.50
C GLU A 99 4.55 -28.15 -5.29
N ASP A 100 5.41 -28.20 -4.27
CA ASP A 100 5.24 -27.46 -3.01
C ASP A 100 4.89 -26.00 -3.36
N ALA A 101 3.68 -25.57 -3.01
CA ALA A 101 3.22 -24.22 -3.28
C ALA A 101 4.23 -23.20 -2.71
N PRO A 102 4.56 -22.13 -3.46
CA PRO A 102 5.56 -21.18 -3.05
C PRO A 102 5.17 -20.49 -1.73
N THR A 103 6.13 -20.37 -0.81
CA THR A 103 5.95 -19.75 0.51
C THR A 103 7.13 -18.85 0.85
N THR A 104 6.91 -17.93 1.79
CA THR A 104 7.94 -17.03 2.32
C THR A 104 8.05 -17.17 3.83
N ALA A 105 9.25 -17.00 4.38
CA ALA A 105 9.47 -16.79 5.81
C ALA A 105 10.29 -15.51 6.03
N GLY A 106 9.85 -14.66 6.96
CA GLY A 106 10.58 -13.46 7.34
C GLY A 106 11.90 -13.78 8.04
N LEU A 107 12.73 -12.77 8.24
CA LEU A 107 14.02 -12.93 8.93
C LEU A 107 13.80 -13.20 10.43
N GLY A 108 14.56 -14.13 10.98
CA GLY A 108 14.47 -14.50 12.40
C GLY A 108 15.28 -13.56 13.30
N PRO A 109 14.95 -13.43 14.61
CA PRO A 109 15.69 -12.56 15.53
C PRO A 109 17.17 -12.92 15.63
N LEU A 110 17.52 -14.21 15.63
CA LEU A 110 18.93 -14.66 15.72
C LEU A 110 19.74 -14.28 14.47
N GLU A 111 19.12 -14.42 13.29
CA GLU A 111 19.73 -14.05 12.02
C GLU A 111 19.99 -12.54 11.94
N LEU A 112 19.01 -11.73 12.32
CA LEU A 112 19.13 -10.28 12.38
C LEU A 112 20.16 -9.83 13.43
N THR A 113 20.16 -10.47 14.60
CA THR A 113 21.18 -10.21 15.63
C THR A 113 22.59 -10.50 15.10
N ALA A 114 22.78 -11.62 14.42
CA ALA A 114 24.07 -11.95 13.82
C ALA A 114 24.49 -10.94 12.73
N ALA A 115 23.55 -10.49 11.91
CA ALA A 115 23.79 -9.47 10.88
C ALA A 115 24.22 -8.13 11.50
N TYR A 116 23.47 -7.62 12.48
CA TYR A 116 23.79 -6.36 13.15
C TYR A 116 25.12 -6.44 13.92
N ALA A 117 25.38 -7.56 14.61
CA ALA A 117 26.66 -7.79 15.30
C ALA A 117 27.85 -7.77 14.34
N ARG A 118 27.70 -8.34 13.14
CA ARG A 118 28.76 -8.36 12.13
C ARG A 118 29.08 -6.96 11.60
N LEU A 119 28.07 -6.10 11.47
CA LEU A 119 28.28 -4.71 11.03
C LEU A 119 29.01 -3.90 12.10
N LEU A 120 28.66 -4.10 13.36
CA LEU A 120 29.24 -3.40 14.51
C LEU A 120 30.56 -4.01 15.03
N GLU A 121 31.03 -5.12 14.44
CA GLU A 121 32.14 -5.94 14.97
C GLU A 121 33.45 -5.14 15.13
N ARG A 122 33.70 -4.16 14.25
CA ARG A 122 34.93 -3.35 14.28
C ARG A 122 34.96 -2.35 15.45
N GLY A 123 33.80 -1.99 15.99
CA GLY A 123 33.65 -0.98 17.04
C GLY A 123 33.95 0.44 16.56
N GLY A 124 33.42 1.44 17.28
CA GLY A 124 33.60 2.86 16.92
C GLY A 124 32.68 3.36 15.79
N ASP A 125 31.74 2.52 15.37
CA ASP A 125 30.62 2.89 14.52
C ASP A 125 29.53 3.62 15.33
N GLU A 126 28.76 4.47 14.68
CA GLU A 126 27.68 5.24 15.30
C GLU A 126 26.45 4.35 15.55
N GLY A 127 26.19 3.40 14.64
CA GLY A 127 25.08 2.47 14.76
C GLY A 127 24.67 1.83 13.44
N VAL A 128 23.46 1.27 13.43
CA VAL A 128 22.80 0.64 12.27
C VAL A 128 21.41 1.23 12.11
N VAL A 129 21.07 1.69 10.90
CA VAL A 129 19.69 1.94 10.49
C VAL A 129 19.19 0.69 9.78
N ALA A 130 18.18 0.03 10.34
CA ALA A 130 17.57 -1.18 9.78
C ALA A 130 16.17 -0.86 9.25
N LEU A 131 16.00 -0.88 7.92
CA LEU A 131 14.73 -0.64 7.24
C LEU A 131 14.12 -1.98 6.83
N HIS A 132 12.91 -2.28 7.30
CA HIS A 132 12.25 -3.53 6.96
C HIS A 132 10.85 -3.29 6.42
N LEU A 133 10.38 -4.21 5.57
CA LEU A 133 9.01 -4.15 5.05
C LEU A 133 7.97 -4.05 6.16
N SER A 134 6.82 -3.50 5.77
CA SER A 134 5.68 -3.28 6.65
C SER A 134 5.45 -4.44 7.62
N ARG A 135 5.36 -4.10 8.91
CA ARG A 135 5.01 -5.07 9.97
C ARG A 135 3.64 -5.72 9.78
N GLU A 136 2.76 -5.13 8.97
CA GLU A 136 1.45 -5.68 8.63
C GLU A 136 1.53 -6.78 7.55
N LEU A 137 2.68 -6.92 6.86
CA LEU A 137 2.89 -7.89 5.78
C LEU A 137 3.82 -9.05 6.18
N SER A 138 4.73 -8.78 7.12
CA SER A 138 5.77 -9.72 7.56
C SER A 138 6.15 -9.51 9.02
N SER A 139 6.57 -10.60 9.67
CA SER A 139 7.13 -10.58 11.01
C SER A 139 8.56 -10.03 11.08
N THR A 140 9.21 -9.76 9.94
CA THR A 140 10.62 -9.30 9.86
C THR A 140 10.87 -8.08 10.76
N TRP A 141 10.00 -7.06 10.72
CA TRP A 141 10.15 -5.87 11.56
C TRP A 141 10.10 -6.19 13.06
N THR A 142 9.17 -7.06 13.47
CA THR A 142 9.06 -7.51 14.86
C THR A 142 10.32 -8.26 15.30
N SER A 143 10.85 -9.14 14.45
CA SER A 143 12.12 -9.84 14.69
C SER A 143 13.31 -8.89 14.80
N ALA A 144 13.35 -7.85 13.95
CA ALA A 144 14.38 -6.83 13.94
C ALA A 144 14.38 -6.00 15.22
N THR A 145 13.18 -5.62 15.69
CA THR A 145 13.01 -4.90 16.97
C THR A 145 13.50 -5.74 18.14
N GLN A 146 13.24 -7.06 18.14
CA GLN A 146 13.77 -7.96 19.16
C GLN A 146 15.30 -8.06 19.11
N ALA A 147 15.87 -8.19 17.90
CA ALA A 147 17.32 -8.23 17.70
C ALA A 147 18.00 -6.93 18.13
N ALA A 148 17.42 -5.78 17.81
CA ALA A 148 17.94 -4.45 18.15
C ALA A 148 18.07 -4.24 19.67
N GLY A 149 17.20 -4.86 20.48
CA GLY A 149 17.26 -4.81 21.95
C GLY A 149 18.57 -5.32 22.55
N VAL A 150 19.35 -6.11 21.82
CA VAL A 150 20.67 -6.62 22.24
C VAL A 150 21.77 -5.55 22.12
N PHE A 151 21.56 -4.50 21.32
CA PHE A 151 22.60 -3.54 20.93
C PHE A 151 22.51 -2.20 21.66
N HIS A 152 21.78 -2.12 22.78
CA HIS A 152 21.75 -0.96 23.67
C HIS A 152 21.54 0.41 22.98
N GLY A 153 20.68 0.46 21.95
CA GLY A 153 20.36 1.69 21.21
C GLY A 153 21.27 1.99 20.01
N LEU A 154 22.21 1.10 19.66
CA LEU A 154 23.04 1.23 18.46
C LEU A 154 22.32 0.76 17.18
N VAL A 155 21.12 0.20 17.27
CA VAL A 155 20.33 -0.26 16.11
C VAL A 155 18.97 0.42 16.16
N GLU A 156 18.68 1.24 15.17
CA GLU A 156 17.39 1.89 14.97
C GLU A 156 16.61 1.15 13.88
N VAL A 157 15.44 0.63 14.22
CA VAL A 157 14.62 -0.19 13.32
C VAL A 157 13.41 0.60 12.83
N LEU A 158 13.33 0.83 11.53
CA LEU A 158 12.21 1.55 10.91
C LEU A 158 11.17 0.56 10.38
N ASP A 159 9.91 0.74 10.79
CA ASP A 159 8.77 0.16 10.09
C ASP A 159 8.49 1.00 8.86
N THR A 160 8.87 0.50 7.69
CA THR A 160 8.73 1.26 6.45
C THR A 160 7.28 1.44 6.03
N ARG A 161 6.36 0.64 6.59
CA ARG A 161 4.93 0.59 6.21
C ARG A 161 4.73 0.43 4.70
N SER A 162 5.72 -0.16 4.02
CA SER A 162 5.78 -0.27 2.57
C SER A 162 6.48 -1.57 2.15
N ALA A 163 6.70 -1.73 0.84
CA ALA A 163 7.49 -2.77 0.18
C ALA A 163 8.00 -2.23 -1.17
N GLY A 164 8.98 -2.90 -1.78
CA GLY A 164 9.57 -2.47 -3.06
C GLY A 164 10.57 -1.33 -2.90
N MET A 165 10.83 -0.61 -3.98
CA MET A 165 11.92 0.37 -4.07
C MET A 165 11.70 1.60 -3.19
N VAL A 166 10.52 1.82 -2.61
CA VAL A 166 10.35 2.80 -1.53
C VAL A 166 11.34 2.53 -0.38
N LEU A 167 11.54 1.25 -0.01
CA LEU A 167 12.54 0.87 0.99
C LEU A 167 13.96 1.08 0.45
N GLY A 168 14.19 0.72 -0.80
CA GLY A 168 15.50 0.88 -1.46
C GLY A 168 15.94 2.35 -1.50
N GLN A 169 15.05 3.26 -1.89
CA GLN A 169 15.29 4.69 -1.91
C GLN A 169 15.48 5.26 -0.50
N ALA A 170 14.68 4.82 0.48
CA ALA A 170 14.88 5.21 1.88
C ALA A 170 16.24 4.73 2.43
N ALA A 171 16.68 3.52 2.05
CA ALA A 171 17.99 3.00 2.40
C ALA A 171 19.12 3.78 1.73
N ILE A 172 18.96 4.18 0.46
CA ILE A 172 19.91 5.07 -0.24
C ILE A 172 20.01 6.42 0.47
N ALA A 173 18.89 7.03 0.85
CA ALA A 173 18.90 8.30 1.58
C ALA A 173 19.62 8.22 2.93
N ALA A 174 19.36 7.16 3.71
CA ALA A 174 20.11 6.91 4.95
C ALA A 174 21.61 6.70 4.70
N ALA A 175 21.98 5.97 3.64
CA ALA A 175 23.37 5.70 3.30
C ALA A 175 24.10 6.97 2.85
N GLN A 176 23.43 7.84 2.08
CA GLN A 176 23.94 9.15 1.69
C GLN A 176 24.15 10.06 2.90
N ALA A 177 23.20 10.10 3.84
CA ALA A 177 23.35 10.84 5.09
C ALA A 177 24.53 10.33 5.93
N SER A 178 24.70 9.01 6.02
CA SER A 178 25.85 8.38 6.68
C SER A 178 27.18 8.76 6.00
N ALA A 179 27.24 8.71 4.67
CA ALA A 179 28.42 9.09 3.90
C ALA A 179 28.77 10.57 4.05
N ALA A 180 27.78 11.43 4.32
CA ALA A 180 27.98 12.84 4.66
C ALA A 180 28.44 13.07 6.12
N GLY A 181 28.59 12.00 6.91
CA GLY A 181 29.00 12.05 8.31
C GLY A 181 27.85 12.27 9.29
N GLY A 182 26.61 12.02 8.86
CA GLY A 182 25.43 12.13 9.70
C GLY A 182 25.41 11.11 10.84
N THR A 183 24.76 11.51 11.93
CA THR A 183 24.47 10.67 13.10
C THR A 183 23.42 9.60 12.79
N LEU A 184 23.26 8.63 13.69
CA LEU A 184 22.21 7.61 13.58
C LEU A 184 20.81 8.25 13.43
N ALA A 185 20.52 9.28 14.21
CA ALA A 185 19.24 9.99 14.16
C ALA A 185 19.03 10.73 12.82
N GLU A 186 20.07 11.37 12.27
CA GLU A 186 19.99 12.06 10.97
C GLU A 186 19.81 11.06 9.81
N CYS A 187 20.48 9.90 9.86
CA CYS A 187 20.30 8.85 8.87
C CYS A 187 18.88 8.27 8.91
N THR A 188 18.36 8.00 10.12
CA THR A 188 16.97 7.58 10.32
C THR A 188 15.97 8.62 9.81
N ALA A 189 16.21 9.90 10.10
CA ALA A 189 15.34 10.98 9.64
C ALA A 189 15.35 11.11 8.11
N ALA A 190 16.50 10.94 7.46
CA ALA A 190 16.61 10.94 6.00
C ALA A 190 15.80 9.81 5.36
N ALA A 191 15.90 8.58 5.91
CA ALA A 191 15.06 7.47 5.48
C ALA A 191 13.57 7.75 5.68
N GLN A 192 13.17 8.23 6.87
CA GLN A 192 11.78 8.52 7.19
C GLN A 192 11.19 9.58 6.26
N HIS A 193 11.96 10.61 5.90
CA HIS A 193 11.52 11.64 4.98
C HIS A 193 11.12 11.08 3.61
N VAL A 194 11.90 10.13 3.08
CA VAL A 194 11.56 9.44 1.82
C VAL A 194 10.28 8.62 1.97
N LEU A 195 10.11 7.94 3.11
CA LEU A 195 8.94 7.10 3.37
C LEU A 195 7.64 7.91 3.51
N ASP A 196 7.70 9.10 4.11
CA ASP A 196 6.52 9.93 4.39
C ASP A 196 5.80 10.43 3.12
N GLY A 197 6.55 10.64 2.04
CA GLY A 197 6.03 11.10 0.75
C GLY A 197 5.87 9.99 -0.30
N ALA A 198 6.04 8.72 0.09
CA ALA A 198 6.09 7.61 -0.84
C ALA A 198 4.70 7.10 -1.25
N GLU A 199 4.58 6.77 -2.54
CA GLU A 199 3.41 6.11 -3.10
C GLU A 199 3.79 4.75 -3.70
N VAL A 200 2.91 3.76 -3.55
CA VAL A 200 3.09 2.42 -4.13
C VAL A 200 1.79 1.93 -4.74
N TRP A 201 1.84 1.56 -6.01
CA TRP A 201 0.76 0.86 -6.70
C TRP A 201 1.26 -0.43 -7.32
N LEU A 202 0.39 -1.44 -7.34
CA LEU A 202 0.71 -2.77 -7.85
C LEU A 202 -0.47 -3.33 -8.64
N TYR A 203 -0.25 -3.56 -9.93
CA TYR A 203 -1.07 -4.43 -10.74
C TYR A 203 -0.63 -5.89 -10.56
N VAL A 204 -1.61 -6.78 -10.36
CA VAL A 204 -1.38 -8.23 -10.34
C VAL A 204 -2.32 -8.91 -11.33
N HIS A 205 -1.82 -9.96 -12.00
CA HIS A 205 -2.64 -10.70 -12.97
C HIS A 205 -3.81 -11.43 -12.30
N ARG A 206 -3.57 -12.01 -11.10
CA ARG A 206 -4.56 -12.67 -10.25
C ARG A 206 -4.29 -12.41 -8.78
N LEU A 207 -5.32 -12.52 -7.94
CA LEU A 207 -5.22 -12.32 -6.50
C LEU A 207 -4.97 -13.62 -5.71
N ASP A 208 -4.96 -14.80 -6.35
CA ASP A 208 -4.89 -16.10 -5.67
C ASP A 208 -3.70 -16.23 -4.71
N ALA A 209 -2.51 -15.80 -5.16
CA ALA A 209 -1.30 -15.87 -4.37
C ALA A 209 -1.34 -14.93 -3.16
N MET A 210 -1.80 -13.70 -3.34
CA MET A 210 -1.96 -12.72 -2.25
C MET A 210 -3.03 -13.17 -1.24
N ALA A 211 -4.13 -13.76 -1.73
CA ALA A 211 -5.22 -14.27 -0.91
C ALA A 211 -4.78 -15.48 -0.07
N ARG A 212 -4.04 -16.44 -0.68
CA ARG A 212 -3.48 -17.61 0.01
C ARG A 212 -2.40 -17.21 1.01
N GLY A 213 -1.59 -16.20 0.67
CA GLY A 213 -0.60 -15.64 1.57
C GLY A 213 -1.20 -14.90 2.77
N GLY A 214 -2.50 -14.56 2.77
CA GLY A 214 -3.13 -13.83 3.87
C GLY A 214 -2.77 -12.34 3.94
N ARG A 215 -2.21 -11.77 2.86
CA ARG A 215 -1.82 -10.34 2.77
C ARG A 215 -2.95 -9.45 2.24
N LEU A 216 -4.12 -10.03 1.96
CA LEU A 216 -5.35 -9.32 1.62
C LEU A 216 -6.31 -9.33 2.80
N SER A 217 -6.99 -8.21 3.05
CA SER A 217 -8.10 -8.18 4.00
C SER A 217 -9.21 -9.13 3.59
N THR A 218 -10.06 -9.52 4.54
CA THR A 218 -11.20 -10.42 4.29
C THR A 218 -12.10 -9.91 3.14
N ALA A 219 -12.36 -8.60 3.07
CA ALA A 219 -13.16 -8.01 2.00
C ALA A 219 -12.46 -8.09 0.63
N GLN A 220 -11.14 -7.94 0.57
CA GLN A 220 -10.37 -8.04 -0.68
C GLN A 220 -10.20 -9.49 -1.15
N ARG A 221 -10.21 -10.46 -0.22
CA ARG A 221 -10.22 -11.89 -0.58
C ARG A 221 -11.47 -12.27 -1.35
N LEU A 222 -12.62 -11.63 -1.11
CA LEU A 222 -13.82 -11.83 -1.93
C LEU A 222 -13.63 -11.32 -3.36
N LEU A 223 -12.70 -10.40 -3.59
CA LEU A 223 -12.37 -9.95 -4.93
C LEU A 223 -11.55 -10.99 -5.71
N SER A 224 -10.91 -11.95 -5.04
CA SER A 224 -10.14 -13.01 -5.71
C SER A 224 -11.04 -14.05 -6.39
N THR A 225 -12.33 -14.11 -6.05
CA THR A 225 -13.30 -15.02 -6.68
C THR A 225 -14.00 -14.38 -7.88
N ALA A 226 -13.86 -13.06 -8.07
CA ALA A 226 -14.47 -12.34 -9.18
C ALA A 226 -13.68 -12.57 -10.47
N LEU A 227 -14.25 -13.40 -11.36
CA LEU A 227 -13.69 -13.67 -12.68
C LEU A 227 -13.58 -12.37 -13.50
N ALA A 228 -12.47 -12.19 -14.21
CA ALA A 228 -12.20 -11.07 -15.12
C ALA A 228 -11.90 -9.67 -14.51
N ILE A 229 -11.59 -9.56 -13.22
CA ILE A 229 -11.06 -8.30 -12.65
C ILE A 229 -9.53 -8.28 -12.72
N LYS A 230 -9.00 -7.13 -13.15
CA LYS A 230 -7.57 -6.77 -13.16
C LYS A 230 -7.37 -5.64 -12.14
N PRO A 231 -7.10 -5.96 -10.87
CA PRO A 231 -7.06 -4.95 -9.82
C PRO A 231 -5.73 -4.19 -9.85
N ILE A 232 -5.79 -2.92 -9.47
CA ILE A 232 -4.62 -2.16 -9.02
C ILE A 232 -4.75 -2.01 -7.52
N LEU A 233 -3.73 -2.48 -6.82
CA LEU A 233 -3.60 -2.40 -5.38
C LEU A 233 -2.70 -1.21 -5.01
N ARG A 234 -2.77 -0.78 -3.76
CA ARG A 234 -1.83 0.18 -3.17
C ARG A 234 -1.36 -0.30 -1.81
N LEU A 235 -0.21 0.18 -1.36
CA LEU A 235 0.17 0.12 0.04
C LEU A 235 -0.25 1.42 0.72
N ALA A 236 -1.13 1.32 1.71
CA ALA A 236 -1.58 2.46 2.49
C ALA A 236 -1.52 2.08 3.98
N GLY A 237 -0.82 2.91 4.75
CA GLY A 237 -0.66 2.69 6.19
C GLY A 237 -0.02 1.35 6.57
N GLY A 238 0.75 0.72 5.68
CA GLY A 238 1.35 -0.60 5.87
C GLY A 238 0.54 -1.77 5.28
N LYS A 239 -0.70 -1.55 4.86
CA LYS A 239 -1.62 -2.60 4.39
C LYS A 239 -1.85 -2.52 2.90
N ILE A 240 -2.20 -3.66 2.31
CA ILE A 240 -2.59 -3.73 0.91
C ILE A 240 -4.05 -3.34 0.79
N GLU A 241 -4.33 -2.30 0.01
CA GLU A 241 -5.67 -1.79 -0.27
C GLU A 241 -5.97 -1.84 -1.77
N LEU A 242 -7.25 -1.82 -2.15
CA LEU A 242 -7.65 -1.73 -3.55
C LEU A 242 -7.64 -0.26 -3.98
N ALA A 243 -6.81 0.09 -4.97
CA ALA A 243 -6.73 1.44 -5.51
C ALA A 243 -7.69 1.64 -6.71
N ALA A 244 -7.80 0.64 -7.58
CA ALA A 244 -8.71 0.67 -8.72
C ALA A 244 -9.09 -0.74 -9.19
N LYS A 245 -10.25 -0.87 -9.83
CA LYS A 245 -10.65 -2.07 -10.55
C LYS A 245 -10.58 -1.78 -12.04
N THR A 246 -9.85 -2.59 -12.79
CA THR A 246 -9.91 -2.59 -14.26
C THR A 246 -10.30 -3.99 -14.76
N ARG A 247 -10.49 -4.14 -16.07
CA ARG A 247 -10.86 -5.41 -16.71
C ARG A 247 -9.80 -5.93 -17.69
N THR A 248 -8.94 -5.06 -18.21
CA THR A 248 -7.89 -5.42 -19.15
C THR A 248 -6.54 -4.89 -18.65
N GLN A 249 -5.45 -5.54 -19.08
CA GLN A 249 -4.10 -5.13 -18.69
C GLN A 249 -3.79 -3.73 -19.22
N SER A 250 -4.16 -3.42 -20.47
CA SER A 250 -3.94 -2.09 -21.07
C SER A 250 -4.64 -0.98 -20.28
N LYS A 251 -5.88 -1.22 -19.79
CA LYS A 251 -6.58 -0.29 -18.90
C LYS A 251 -5.91 -0.18 -17.53
N ALA A 252 -5.30 -1.26 -17.02
CA ALA A 252 -4.53 -1.20 -15.79
C ALA A 252 -3.26 -0.35 -15.95
N MET A 253 -2.50 -0.54 -17.04
CA MET A 253 -1.29 0.24 -17.31
C MET A 253 -1.60 1.72 -17.50
N ALA A 254 -2.62 2.06 -18.30
CA ALA A 254 -3.07 3.45 -18.44
C ALA A 254 -3.50 4.06 -17.10
N ARG A 255 -4.12 3.27 -16.22
CA ARG A 255 -4.51 3.73 -14.89
C ARG A 255 -3.30 3.93 -13.96
N LEU A 256 -2.26 3.09 -14.05
CA LEU A 256 -1.00 3.30 -13.34
C LEU A 256 -0.32 4.62 -13.76
N VAL A 257 -0.33 4.93 -15.06
CA VAL A 257 0.16 6.23 -15.57
C VAL A 257 -0.61 7.39 -14.92
N SER A 258 -1.94 7.36 -14.98
CA SER A 258 -2.76 8.42 -14.37
C SER A 258 -2.55 8.57 -12.85
N LEU A 259 -2.25 7.47 -12.15
CA LEU A 259 -1.94 7.51 -10.71
C LEU A 259 -0.60 8.20 -10.45
N ALA A 260 0.44 7.84 -11.22
CA ALA A 260 1.75 8.49 -11.12
C ALA A 260 1.70 9.99 -11.45
N GLU A 261 0.99 10.37 -12.52
CA GLU A 261 0.75 11.77 -12.88
C GLU A 261 0.02 12.54 -11.77
N SER A 262 -1.01 11.94 -11.17
CA SER A 262 -1.78 12.54 -10.09
C SER A 262 -0.92 12.75 -8.84
N ALA A 263 -0.04 11.79 -8.53
CA ALA A 263 0.86 11.90 -7.39
C ALA A 263 1.95 12.95 -7.61
N TYR A 264 2.55 13.02 -8.81
CA TYR A 264 3.46 14.11 -9.16
C TYR A 264 2.77 15.47 -9.01
N ARG A 265 1.55 15.62 -9.55
CA ARG A 265 0.78 16.85 -9.42
C ARG A 265 0.52 17.24 -7.97
N THR A 266 0.20 16.26 -7.12
CA THR A 266 -0.04 16.48 -5.69
C THR A 266 1.24 16.95 -5.01
N ALA A 267 2.38 16.33 -5.30
CA ALA A 267 3.68 16.74 -4.79
C ALA A 267 4.10 18.14 -5.27
N ALA A 268 3.81 18.48 -6.53
CA ALA A 268 4.16 19.77 -7.15
C ALA A 268 3.21 20.92 -6.79
N THR A 269 2.04 20.62 -6.21
CA THR A 269 1.08 21.65 -5.80
C THR A 269 1.27 21.92 -4.31
N PRO A 270 1.73 23.11 -3.90
CA PRO A 270 1.87 23.42 -2.48
C PRO A 270 0.50 23.32 -1.79
N ALA A 271 0.47 22.70 -0.61
CA ALA A 271 -0.73 22.64 0.22
C ALA A 271 -1.27 24.07 0.38
N ARG A 272 -2.49 24.32 -0.06
CA ARG A 272 -3.17 25.61 0.12
C ARG A 272 -3.21 25.86 1.63
N ALA A 273 -2.63 26.97 2.09
CA ALA A 273 -2.77 27.38 3.48
C ALA A 273 -4.26 27.40 3.84
N PRO A 274 -4.66 26.92 5.03
CA PRO A 274 -6.06 26.98 5.43
C PRO A 274 -6.51 28.43 5.33
N GLU A 275 -7.55 28.68 4.53
CA GLU A 275 -8.16 30.00 4.44
C GLU A 275 -8.72 30.28 5.83
N THR A 276 -8.13 31.27 6.52
CA THR A 276 -8.74 31.81 7.73
C THR A 276 -10.03 32.46 7.29
N ASP A 277 -11.16 31.86 7.64
CA ASP A 277 -12.48 32.48 7.57
C ASP A 277 -12.48 33.70 8.50
N GLU A 278 -11.99 34.84 8.01
CA GLU A 278 -12.31 36.16 8.56
C GLU A 278 -13.71 36.54 8.08
N ASP A 279 -14.74 35.96 8.70
CA ASP A 279 -16.09 36.51 8.66
C ASP A 279 -16.91 35.92 9.83
N THR A 280 -16.74 36.49 11.02
CA THR A 280 -17.81 36.62 12.04
C THR A 280 -17.35 37.57 13.14
N ALA A 281 -17.56 38.87 12.94
CA ALA A 281 -17.62 39.82 14.04
C ALA A 281 -18.54 40.98 13.69
N ASP A 282 -19.85 40.72 13.75
CA ASP A 282 -20.85 41.78 13.96
C ASP A 282 -22.02 41.23 14.80
N ALA A 283 -22.36 41.99 15.84
CA ALA A 283 -23.45 41.85 16.83
C ALA A 283 -23.29 40.69 17.84
N GLU A 284 -23.30 40.91 19.16
CA GLU A 284 -24.37 41.57 19.91
C GLU A 284 -23.94 42.40 21.13
N ASP A 285 -24.94 43.18 21.55
CA ASP A 285 -25.00 44.36 22.39
C ASP A 285 -25.03 44.08 23.91
N ALA A 286 -24.90 45.17 24.67
CA ALA A 286 -24.65 45.23 26.11
C ALA A 286 -25.85 44.97 27.04
N VAL A 287 -25.58 44.37 28.21
CA VAL A 287 -26.19 44.58 29.55
C VAL A 287 -25.13 44.09 30.56
N GLY A 288 -24.71 44.72 31.66
CA GLY A 288 -25.25 45.79 32.49
C GLY A 288 -25.00 45.46 33.98
N THR A 289 -23.82 45.83 34.48
CA THR A 289 -23.49 46.36 35.83
C THR A 289 -23.58 45.49 37.12
N GLN A 290 -22.59 45.75 37.99
CA GLN A 290 -22.50 45.66 39.47
C GLN A 290 -21.86 44.38 40.04
N ASP A 291 -20.99 44.40 41.06
CA ASP A 291 -20.15 45.39 41.78
C ASP A 291 -19.31 44.55 42.79
N SER A 292 -18.37 45.17 43.51
CA SER A 292 -17.49 44.70 44.61
C SER A 292 -16.21 43.95 44.16
N ALA A 293 -14.98 44.50 44.28
CA ALA A 293 -14.25 45.06 45.45
C ALA A 293 -14.18 44.02 46.59
N ASP A 294 -13.09 43.60 47.20
CA ASP A 294 -11.67 43.94 47.31
C ASP A 294 -10.93 42.57 47.44
N SER A 295 -9.62 42.37 47.39
CA SER A 295 -8.50 43.14 47.93
C SER A 295 -7.19 42.56 47.39
N GLU A 296 -6.28 43.47 47.05
CA GLU A 296 -4.85 43.26 46.90
C GLU A 296 -4.24 42.58 48.14
N ASP A 297 -3.27 41.68 47.97
CA ASP A 297 -1.92 41.90 48.53
C ASP A 297 -0.92 40.88 47.97
N THR A 298 0.09 41.39 47.28
CA THR A 298 1.42 40.81 47.03
C THR A 298 2.41 41.84 47.62
N PRO A 299 3.73 41.61 47.83
CA PRO A 299 4.61 40.44 47.69
C PRO A 299 5.60 40.42 48.91
N PRO A 300 6.95 40.29 48.85
CA PRO A 300 7.90 39.60 47.94
C PRO A 300 9.03 38.78 48.63
N GLU A 301 9.75 38.03 47.78
CA GLU A 301 11.23 37.87 47.70
C GLU A 301 12.13 37.13 48.72
N THR A 302 13.23 36.64 48.12
CA THR A 302 14.52 36.17 48.65
C THR A 302 14.55 34.74 49.20
N GLY A 303 15.55 33.90 48.95
CA GLY A 303 16.86 34.06 48.36
C GLY A 303 17.83 33.09 49.07
N ASP A 304 18.63 32.39 48.27
CA ASP A 304 19.98 31.87 48.57
C ASP A 304 20.23 30.49 49.21
N ALA A 305 21.24 29.84 48.61
CA ALA A 305 22.31 28.97 49.14
C ALA A 305 21.95 27.61 49.81
N VAL A 306 22.34 26.44 49.27
CA VAL A 306 23.67 25.75 49.25
C VAL A 306 23.70 24.55 50.23
N GLU A 307 24.56 23.58 49.89
CA GLU A 307 25.02 22.38 50.64
C GLU A 307 24.18 21.09 50.45
N THR A 308 24.68 20.11 49.66
CA THR A 308 25.57 18.97 50.03
C THR A 308 24.88 18.00 51.01
N VAL A 309 25.02 16.68 51.01
CA VAL A 309 25.79 15.63 50.32
C VAL A 309 25.17 14.30 50.84
N GLU A 310 25.56 13.17 50.25
CA GLU A 310 25.51 11.81 50.82
C GLU A 310 24.25 10.95 50.63
N ASP A 311 24.39 10.06 49.62
CA ASP A 311 24.44 8.60 49.77
C ASP A 311 23.51 7.93 50.78
N THR A 312 22.62 7.06 50.27
CA THR A 312 22.56 5.66 50.75
C THR A 312 21.74 4.76 49.81
N LYS A 313 22.50 3.97 49.04
CA LYS A 313 22.39 2.52 48.82
C LYS A 313 21.12 1.76 49.25
N ALA A 314 20.67 0.93 48.29
CA ALA A 314 20.30 -0.50 48.39
C ALA A 314 18.84 -0.96 48.62
N ALA A 315 18.49 -1.90 47.73
CA ALA A 315 17.81 -3.20 47.95
C ALA A 315 16.30 -3.11 48.25
N GLU A 316 15.43 -3.55 47.35
CA GLU A 316 15.09 -4.93 46.92
C GLU A 316 13.65 -5.18 47.35
N ALA A 317 12.83 -5.64 46.39
CA ALA A 317 11.73 -6.62 46.49
C ALA A 317 10.63 -6.39 47.58
N THR A 318 9.36 -6.70 47.38
CA THR A 318 8.81 -7.89 46.73
C THR A 318 7.29 -7.71 46.57
N GLU A 319 6.77 -8.31 45.49
CA GLU A 319 5.58 -9.16 45.45
C GLU A 319 4.11 -8.64 45.40
N VAL A 320 3.42 -9.25 44.42
CA VAL A 320 2.01 -9.69 44.33
C VAL A 320 0.91 -8.62 44.15
N THR A 321 0.20 -8.69 43.01
CA THR A 321 -1.18 -9.22 42.95
C THR A 321 -1.62 -9.50 41.50
N GLU A 322 -2.12 -10.72 41.27
CA GLU A 322 -3.02 -11.11 40.19
C GLU A 322 -4.32 -10.29 40.22
N ALA A 323 -4.91 -10.04 39.05
CA ALA A 323 -6.36 -9.95 38.90
C ALA A 323 -6.76 -10.32 37.46
N ALA A 324 -7.54 -11.39 37.36
CA ALA A 324 -8.26 -11.82 36.16
C ALA A 324 -9.61 -11.10 36.04
N ASP A 325 -10.14 -11.16 34.80
CA ASP A 325 -11.54 -11.05 34.38
C ASP A 325 -12.36 -9.81 34.76
N THR A 326 -12.78 -9.05 33.74
CA THR A 326 -14.22 -8.77 33.58
C THR A 326 -14.58 -8.47 32.13
N GLU A 327 -15.61 -9.17 31.67
CA GLU A 327 -16.21 -9.14 30.35
C GLU A 327 -17.43 -8.19 30.32
N ALA A 328 -17.72 -7.62 29.12
CA ALA A 328 -18.99 -7.07 28.61
C ALA A 328 -19.47 -5.67 29.10
N PRO A 329 -20.35 -4.93 28.36
CA PRO A 329 -21.14 -5.37 27.19
C PRO A 329 -21.19 -4.42 25.97
N GLN A 330 -21.84 -4.95 24.93
CA GLN A 330 -22.25 -4.38 23.64
C GLN A 330 -23.23 -3.20 23.78
N ALA A 331 -23.25 -2.33 22.78
CA ALA A 331 -24.41 -1.50 22.43
C ALA A 331 -24.58 -1.51 20.91
N GLU A 332 -25.75 -1.97 20.49
CA GLU A 332 -26.27 -1.98 19.13
C GLU A 332 -26.86 -0.62 18.79
N THR A 333 -26.76 -0.23 17.51
CA THR A 333 -27.80 0.55 16.84
C THR A 333 -27.80 0.16 15.36
N ASP A 334 -28.92 -0.44 14.96
CA ASP A 334 -29.41 -0.52 13.58
C ASP A 334 -29.52 0.87 12.95
N ASP A 335 -29.30 0.97 11.64
CA ASP A 335 -30.25 1.65 10.76
C ASP A 335 -30.04 1.24 9.29
N ASP A 336 -31.10 0.64 8.76
CA ASP A 336 -31.36 0.32 7.37
C ASP A 336 -31.41 1.59 6.49
N ALA A 337 -30.88 1.50 5.28
CA ALA A 337 -31.50 2.11 4.10
C ALA A 337 -30.89 1.53 2.81
N SER A 338 -31.54 0.49 2.31
CA SER A 338 -31.61 0.13 0.90
C SER A 338 -32.20 1.27 0.06
N ASP A 339 -31.63 1.57 -1.11
CA ASP A 339 -32.45 2.00 -2.25
C ASP A 339 -31.84 1.55 -3.58
N ASP A 340 -32.70 0.89 -4.35
CA ASP A 340 -32.51 0.24 -5.64
C ASP A 340 -33.05 1.15 -6.75
N GLY A 341 -32.63 0.87 -8.00
CA GLY A 341 -33.41 1.20 -9.20
C GLY A 341 -33.03 2.51 -9.89
N ALA A 342 -32.39 2.47 -11.06
CA ALA A 342 -33.01 2.24 -12.38
C ALA A 342 -33.84 3.43 -12.85
N ASP A 343 -33.44 4.08 -13.96
CA ASP A 343 -34.29 4.04 -15.16
C ASP A 343 -33.58 4.53 -16.42
N SER A 344 -33.78 3.73 -17.47
CA SER A 344 -33.56 4.01 -18.88
C SER A 344 -34.76 4.76 -19.45
N ALA A 345 -34.55 5.69 -20.39
CA ALA A 345 -35.58 6.04 -21.37
C ALA A 345 -34.95 6.54 -22.68
N ASP A 346 -35.29 5.81 -23.73
CA ASP A 346 -35.12 6.08 -25.15
C ASP A 346 -36.06 7.19 -25.66
N ASP A 347 -35.77 7.57 -26.92
CA ASP A 347 -36.68 8.04 -27.98
C ASP A 347 -36.73 9.52 -28.42
N ALA A 348 -36.79 9.59 -29.75
CA ALA A 348 -37.37 10.60 -30.64
C ALA A 348 -36.43 11.62 -31.33
N ASP A 349 -36.02 11.19 -32.53
CA ASP A 349 -35.67 11.97 -33.71
C ASP A 349 -36.76 13.00 -34.09
N THR A 350 -36.37 14.25 -34.39
CA THR A 350 -37.07 15.06 -35.39
C THR A 350 -36.16 16.09 -36.04
N SER A 351 -35.87 15.82 -37.31
CA SER A 351 -35.35 16.73 -38.34
C SER A 351 -35.93 18.16 -38.36
N GLY A 352 -35.07 19.14 -38.64
CA GLY A 352 -35.43 20.53 -38.94
C GLY A 352 -34.21 21.36 -39.35
N GLU A 353 -33.88 21.35 -40.65
CA GLU A 353 -32.89 22.23 -41.26
C GLU A 353 -33.39 23.70 -41.27
N VAL A 354 -32.57 24.64 -40.75
CA VAL A 354 -32.58 26.04 -41.19
C VAL A 354 -31.15 26.57 -41.22
N GLU A 355 -30.71 26.96 -42.42
CA GLU A 355 -29.43 27.59 -42.72
C GLU A 355 -29.32 29.04 -42.18
N GLN A 356 -28.11 29.32 -41.69
CA GLN A 356 -27.30 30.55 -41.82
C GLN A 356 -27.87 31.91 -41.36
N GLN A 357 -27.21 32.48 -40.34
CA GLN A 357 -26.44 33.73 -40.50
C GLN A 357 -25.55 33.99 -39.28
N GLN A 358 -24.26 34.25 -39.55
CA GLN A 358 -23.26 34.73 -38.59
C GLN A 358 -23.53 36.19 -38.26
N GLU A 359 -23.67 36.51 -36.98
CA GLU A 359 -23.40 37.85 -36.44
C GLU A 359 -22.66 37.69 -35.11
N GLU A 360 -21.42 38.17 -35.09
CA GLU A 360 -20.53 38.22 -33.92
C GLU A 360 -21.03 39.28 -32.91
N GLY A 361 -20.90 38.95 -31.61
CA GLY A 361 -20.57 39.97 -30.61
C GLY A 361 -21.66 40.51 -29.68
N ARG A 362 -22.83 39.87 -29.50
CA ARG A 362 -23.76 40.20 -28.39
C ARG A 362 -24.42 38.93 -27.82
N PRO A 363 -24.51 38.76 -26.48
CA PRO A 363 -25.21 37.63 -25.91
C PRO A 363 -26.70 37.74 -26.26
N ARG A 364 -27.22 36.73 -26.97
CA ARG A 364 -28.65 36.59 -27.26
C ARG A 364 -29.37 36.19 -25.96
N VAL A 365 -30.14 37.12 -25.41
CA VAL A 365 -31.12 36.79 -24.37
C VAL A 365 -32.31 36.13 -25.06
N PHE A 366 -32.47 34.82 -24.88
CA PHE A 366 -33.72 34.14 -25.18
C PHE A 366 -34.60 34.18 -23.92
N THR A 367 -35.69 34.94 -23.97
CA THR A 367 -36.79 34.77 -23.00
C THR A 367 -37.73 33.72 -23.56
N PHE A 368 -37.65 32.50 -23.04
CA PHE A 368 -38.73 31.51 -23.15
C PHE A 368 -39.39 31.40 -21.78
N GLY A 369 -40.70 31.63 -21.74
CA GLY A 369 -41.49 31.36 -20.55
C GLY A 369 -41.64 29.86 -20.33
N GLY A 370 -41.33 29.41 -19.12
CA GLY A 370 -41.47 28.03 -18.67
C GLY A 370 -40.42 27.69 -17.61
N ASP A 371 -40.86 27.17 -16.47
CA ASP A 371 -40.04 26.82 -15.31
C ASP A 371 -39.07 25.64 -15.60
N HIS A 372 -37.97 25.93 -16.29
CA HIS A 372 -36.85 25.00 -16.43
C HIS A 372 -35.58 25.62 -15.87
N GLU A 373 -35.15 25.12 -14.71
CA GLU A 373 -33.90 25.47 -14.07
C GLU A 373 -32.74 24.82 -14.83
N PHE A 374 -32.11 25.57 -15.74
CA PHE A 374 -30.88 25.12 -16.40
C PHE A 374 -29.68 25.30 -15.45
N ARG A 375 -29.23 24.20 -14.84
CA ARG A 375 -27.87 24.16 -14.24
C ARG A 375 -26.83 24.20 -15.36
N LEU A 376 -26.24 25.37 -15.58
CA LEU A 376 -24.98 25.50 -16.32
C LEU A 376 -23.92 24.59 -15.66
N ARG A 377 -23.60 23.45 -16.27
CA ARG A 377 -22.41 22.67 -15.89
C ARG A 377 -21.20 23.58 -16.13
N LYS A 378 -20.59 24.09 -15.06
CA LYS A 378 -19.30 24.80 -15.11
C LYS A 378 -18.37 23.94 -15.98
N ARG A 379 -17.88 24.50 -17.09
CA ARG A 379 -16.89 23.84 -17.94
C ARG A 379 -15.70 23.53 -17.04
N LYS A 380 -15.45 22.25 -16.77
CA LYS A 380 -14.33 21.83 -15.92
C LYS A 380 -13.07 22.29 -16.65
N GLU A 381 -12.39 23.28 -16.08
CA GLU A 381 -11.15 23.81 -16.64
C GLU A 381 -10.18 22.65 -16.85
N ALA A 382 -9.51 22.64 -18.00
CA ALA A 382 -8.53 21.59 -18.28
C ALA A 382 -7.43 21.66 -17.20
N PRO A 383 -6.99 20.51 -16.66
CA PRO A 383 -5.89 20.52 -15.69
C PRO A 383 -4.66 21.19 -16.30
N VAL A 384 -3.94 21.99 -15.49
CA VAL A 384 -2.66 22.58 -15.89
C VAL A 384 -1.70 21.45 -16.33
N PRO A 385 -1.02 21.56 -17.49
CA PRO A 385 -0.05 20.56 -17.93
C PRO A 385 1.02 20.28 -16.85
N LEU A 386 1.48 19.03 -16.72
CA LEU A 386 2.47 18.67 -15.70
C LEU A 386 3.80 19.41 -15.87
N SER A 387 4.17 19.73 -17.11
CA SER A 387 5.36 20.51 -17.45
C SER A 387 5.31 21.97 -17.01
N GLU A 388 4.12 22.49 -16.67
CA GLU A 388 3.93 23.87 -16.18
C GLU A 388 3.89 23.93 -14.65
N LEU A 389 3.87 22.79 -13.96
CA LEU A 389 3.93 22.73 -12.51
C LEU A 389 5.36 22.98 -11.99
N PRO A 390 5.53 23.41 -10.73
CA PRO A 390 6.84 23.47 -10.09
C PRO A 390 7.60 22.14 -10.20
N ALA A 391 8.87 22.21 -10.59
CA ALA A 391 9.70 21.02 -10.70
C ALA A 391 9.99 20.44 -9.30
N VAL A 392 9.49 19.23 -9.06
CA VAL A 392 9.81 18.43 -7.88
C VAL A 392 10.65 17.23 -8.31
N PRO A 393 11.91 17.12 -7.87
CA PRO A 393 12.72 15.92 -8.10
C PRO A 393 12.04 14.69 -7.49
N MET A 394 11.88 13.63 -8.29
CA MET A 394 11.27 12.39 -7.82
C MET A 394 11.95 11.18 -8.46
N HIS A 395 11.95 10.06 -7.74
CA HIS A 395 12.31 8.76 -8.29
C HIS A 395 11.04 7.94 -8.50
N LEU A 396 10.82 7.50 -9.73
CA LEU A 396 9.77 6.56 -10.10
C LEU A 396 10.42 5.24 -10.50
N ASP A 397 10.16 4.19 -9.73
CA ASP A 397 10.69 2.86 -10.03
C ASP A 397 9.55 1.94 -10.48
N ILE A 398 9.71 1.34 -11.66
CA ILE A 398 8.77 0.38 -12.24
C ILE A 398 9.24 -1.03 -11.86
N HIS A 399 8.41 -1.72 -11.09
CA HIS A 399 8.66 -3.09 -10.64
C HIS A 399 8.06 -4.08 -11.62
N GLN A 400 8.80 -5.12 -12.00
CA GLN A 400 8.31 -6.13 -12.95
C GLN A 400 8.59 -7.57 -12.49
N ALA A 401 7.64 -8.48 -12.77
CA ALA A 401 7.78 -9.92 -12.53
C ALA A 401 7.69 -10.73 -13.83
N GLY A 402 8.80 -10.87 -14.54
CA GLY A 402 8.90 -11.65 -15.78
C GLY A 402 8.22 -11.01 -16.99
N CYS A 403 8.05 -9.68 -17.00
CA CYS A 403 7.37 -8.91 -18.04
C CYS A 403 8.12 -7.62 -18.43
N PRO A 404 9.41 -7.70 -18.83
CA PRO A 404 10.23 -6.53 -19.11
C PRO A 404 9.71 -5.67 -20.28
N GLU A 405 9.08 -6.28 -21.29
CA GLU A 405 8.52 -5.53 -22.43
C GLU A 405 7.40 -4.57 -22.01
N ILE A 406 6.50 -5.05 -21.14
CA ILE A 406 5.40 -4.24 -20.59
C ILE A 406 5.97 -3.12 -19.71
N ALA A 407 7.00 -3.43 -18.90
CA ALA A 407 7.64 -2.44 -18.04
C ALA A 407 8.32 -1.33 -18.85
N GLU A 408 9.01 -1.66 -19.95
CA GLU A 408 9.66 -0.68 -20.82
C GLU A 408 8.65 0.15 -21.65
N GLU A 409 7.52 -0.44 -22.06
CA GLU A 409 6.43 0.32 -22.69
C GLU A 409 5.80 1.32 -21.71
N LEU A 410 5.54 0.88 -20.48
CA LEU A 410 5.05 1.74 -19.40
C LEU A 410 6.06 2.86 -19.09
N ARG A 411 7.35 2.53 -19.05
CA ARG A 411 8.43 3.51 -18.88
C ARG A 411 8.42 4.57 -19.99
N ALA A 412 8.32 4.15 -21.25
CA ALA A 412 8.30 5.06 -22.39
C ALA A 412 7.11 6.02 -22.31
N THR A 413 5.94 5.51 -21.93
CA THR A 413 4.72 6.32 -21.72
C THR A 413 4.93 7.33 -20.60
N LEU A 414 5.34 6.88 -19.41
CA LEU A 414 5.60 7.75 -18.26
C LEU A 414 6.67 8.81 -18.56
N ARG A 415 7.69 8.46 -19.36
CA ARG A 415 8.74 9.42 -19.73
C ARG A 415 8.25 10.51 -20.69
N ALA A 416 7.23 10.22 -21.50
CA ALA A 416 6.61 11.22 -22.36
C ALA A 416 5.70 12.17 -21.57
N ASP A 417 5.05 11.67 -20.52
CA ASP A 417 4.01 12.38 -19.79
C ASP A 417 4.55 13.13 -18.55
N LEU A 418 5.55 12.59 -17.86
CA LEU A 418 6.13 13.18 -16.64
C LEU A 418 7.28 14.15 -16.94
N PRO A 419 7.45 15.21 -16.13
CA PRO A 419 8.57 16.15 -16.29
C PRO A 419 9.94 15.51 -16.14
N ASP A 420 10.96 16.12 -16.76
CA ASP A 420 12.33 15.61 -16.79
C ASP A 420 12.98 15.42 -15.41
N CYS A 421 12.49 16.14 -14.39
CA CYS A 421 12.94 16.01 -13.00
C CYS A 421 12.51 14.70 -12.33
N VAL A 422 11.66 13.90 -12.98
CA VAL A 422 11.34 12.53 -12.55
C VAL A 422 12.32 11.56 -13.18
N VAL A 423 13.14 10.91 -12.36
CA VAL A 423 14.04 9.84 -12.77
C VAL A 423 13.26 8.53 -12.79
N ILE A 424 13.21 7.87 -13.95
CA ILE A 424 12.44 6.62 -14.12
C ILE A 424 13.37 5.43 -14.28
N SER A 425 13.23 4.45 -13.39
CA SER A 425 13.97 3.18 -13.41
C SER A 425 13.02 1.99 -13.63
N VAL A 426 13.58 0.86 -14.07
CA VAL A 426 12.89 -0.43 -14.13
C VAL A 426 13.70 -1.41 -13.27
N VAL A 427 13.02 -2.12 -12.38
CA VAL A 427 13.62 -3.05 -11.42
C VAL A 427 12.82 -4.35 -11.36
N ASP A 428 13.50 -5.45 -11.06
CA ASP A 428 12.87 -6.75 -10.88
C ASP A 428 12.23 -6.83 -9.49
N LEU A 429 11.02 -7.39 -9.41
CA LEU A 429 10.43 -7.77 -8.14
C LEU A 429 11.28 -8.88 -7.50
N SER A 430 11.53 -8.75 -6.20
CA SER A 430 12.28 -9.77 -5.48
C SER A 430 11.50 -11.08 -5.42
N PRO A 431 12.19 -12.24 -5.35
CA PRO A 431 11.56 -13.55 -5.18
C PRO A 431 10.51 -13.58 -4.05
N ALA A 432 10.79 -12.93 -2.92
CA ALA A 432 9.89 -12.86 -1.78
C ALA A 432 8.58 -12.13 -2.08
N LEU A 433 8.60 -11.08 -2.90
CA LEU A 433 7.38 -10.42 -3.35
C LEU A 433 6.66 -11.25 -4.41
N MET A 434 7.38 -11.85 -5.36
CA MET A 434 6.81 -12.67 -6.43
C MET A 434 6.01 -13.87 -5.93
N VAL A 435 6.39 -14.47 -4.80
CA VAL A 435 5.60 -15.54 -4.14
C VAL A 435 4.16 -15.10 -3.87
N HIS A 436 3.95 -13.83 -3.53
CA HIS A 436 2.63 -13.28 -3.18
C HIS A 436 1.97 -12.59 -4.37
N THR A 437 2.70 -11.85 -5.19
CA THR A 437 2.12 -11.11 -6.32
C THR A 437 1.80 -12.01 -7.51
N GLY A 438 2.49 -13.15 -7.62
CA GLY A 438 2.47 -14.00 -8.80
C GLY A 438 3.28 -13.40 -9.97
N PRO A 439 3.33 -14.12 -11.10
CA PRO A 439 3.99 -13.66 -12.31
C PRO A 439 3.20 -12.52 -12.96
N GLU A 440 3.87 -11.79 -13.85
CA GLU A 440 3.31 -10.68 -14.63
C GLU A 440 2.79 -9.50 -13.80
N ALA A 441 3.14 -9.45 -12.51
CA ALA A 441 2.90 -8.28 -11.69
C ALA A 441 3.73 -7.09 -12.20
N ILE A 442 3.10 -5.92 -12.21
CA ILE A 442 3.74 -4.64 -12.53
C ILE A 442 3.43 -3.68 -11.40
N GLY A 443 4.46 -3.10 -10.79
CA GLY A 443 4.31 -2.08 -9.76
C GLY A 443 4.92 -0.75 -10.17
N ILE A 444 4.45 0.33 -9.56
CA ILE A 444 5.10 1.64 -9.59
C ILE A 444 5.29 2.07 -8.15
N THR A 445 6.51 2.46 -7.82
CA THR A 445 6.81 3.24 -6.62
C THR A 445 7.21 4.64 -7.01
N LEU A 446 6.77 5.64 -6.26
CA LEU A 446 7.13 7.03 -6.48
C LEU A 446 7.53 7.67 -5.16
N VAL A 447 8.73 8.24 -5.10
CA VAL A 447 9.24 8.95 -3.91
C VAL A 447 9.80 10.31 -4.31
N GLN A 448 9.74 11.26 -3.39
CA GLN A 448 10.45 12.53 -3.55
C GLN A 448 11.96 12.30 -3.40
N GLY A 449 12.74 12.89 -4.29
CA GLY A 449 14.20 12.71 -4.38
C GLY A 449 15.00 13.79 -3.67
#